data_AF-A0A058Z2U4-F1
#
_entry.id   AF-A0A058Z2U4-F1
#
_cell.length_a   1.000
_cell.length_b   1.000
_cell.length_c   1.000
_cell.angle_alpha   90.00
_cell.angle_beta   90.00
_cell.angle_gamma   90.00
#
_symmetry.space_group_name_H-M   'P 1'
#
loop_
_entity.id
_entity.type
_entity.pdbx_description
1 polymer ?
#
loop_
_entity_poly.entity_id
_entity_poly.type
_entity_poly.pdbx_seq_one_letter_code
_entity_poly.pdbx_strand_id
1 'polypeptide(L)'
;MPPCQALRLTLIAVYGQLRYHAIGVLLLIGQLRDRSPAEAATQPIDHHAIVNASSAIYSATADIHQWISCLKLAAWLTGRFAELHNRQPGFFFRLSTRSPKDAAMNRTGFSATEQAIGRLLRRYYPVALGLEASASVETHVGQVSQHLAAIQHLLARTPADVLTLLVDSKRLMYDVRENELLWEARHPWYQSLSDSGLLLALREWQPICPDLELRLFVRSGVVTAICPTVAYCVFPWRPASAWEAMARSAMAYFSDVLRARLPVADCIIDVAFIPGMDEDSAASRTVHLSASPGHQLMSLLLEGGSAPTTLPAELAPLNEVALRPLVVEVNAFGSLLSDSLFCWDKDQDLLYCGPVELRCRVLEDVPHGLPLDVVHTVQLT
;
A
#
# COMPACT_ATOMS: atom_id res chain seq x y z
N MET A 1 -1.12 -12.35 15.27
CA MET A 1 -1.36 -10.98 14.81
C MET A 1 -2.04 -10.23 15.95
N PRO A 2 -1.60 -9.03 16.34
CA PRO A 2 -2.37 -8.19 17.24
C PRO A 2 -3.76 -7.95 16.64
N PRO A 3 -4.82 -7.81 17.46
CA PRO A 3 -6.18 -7.61 16.97
C PRO A 3 -6.27 -6.32 16.16
N CYS A 4 -6.70 -6.41 14.90
CA CYS A 4 -7.02 -5.25 14.08
C CYS A 4 -8.22 -4.53 14.71
N GLN A 5 -8.04 -3.29 15.12
CA GLN A 5 -9.12 -2.46 15.65
C GLN A 5 -9.80 -1.75 14.49
N ALA A 6 -11.07 -2.06 14.24
CA ALA A 6 -11.85 -1.46 13.17
C ALA A 6 -12.89 -0.49 13.75
N LEU A 7 -13.03 0.69 13.16
CA LEU A 7 -14.18 1.56 13.38
C LEU A 7 -15.22 1.27 12.30
N ARG A 8 -16.43 0.94 12.71
CA ARG A 8 -17.58 0.87 11.82
C ARG A 8 -18.06 2.29 11.54
N LEU A 9 -18.01 2.69 10.28
CA LEU A 9 -18.50 3.98 9.82
C LEU A 9 -19.85 3.79 9.13
N THR A 10 -20.88 4.43 9.65
CA THR A 10 -22.16 4.60 8.95
C THR A 10 -21.98 5.77 7.97
N LEU A 11 -21.34 5.51 6.83
CA LEU A 11 -20.88 6.52 5.85
C LEU A 11 -21.84 6.73 4.67
N ILE A 12 -23.09 6.24 4.78
CA ILE A 12 -23.98 6.00 3.64
C ILE A 12 -24.50 7.29 2.96
N ALA A 13 -24.33 8.47 3.56
CA ALA A 13 -24.81 9.74 2.98
C ALA A 13 -23.75 10.84 2.85
N VAL A 14 -22.49 10.58 3.23
CA VAL A 14 -21.59 11.68 3.62
C VAL A 14 -20.49 11.95 2.59
N TYR A 15 -20.18 11.11 1.60
CA TYR A 15 -18.91 11.27 0.85
C TYR A 15 -18.82 12.51 -0.06
N GLY A 16 -19.88 12.82 -0.82
CA GLY A 16 -19.93 14.04 -1.64
C GLY A 16 -19.79 15.31 -0.80
N GLN A 17 -20.28 15.28 0.43
CA GLN A 17 -20.22 16.38 1.40
C GLN A 17 -19.01 16.30 2.34
N LEU A 18 -18.40 15.13 2.55
CA LEU A 18 -17.14 14.90 3.28
C LEU A 18 -15.99 15.57 2.57
N ARG A 19 -16.00 15.63 1.23
CA ARG A 19 -14.97 16.42 0.53
C ARG A 19 -15.02 17.90 0.96
N TYR A 20 -16.22 18.46 1.11
CA TYR A 20 -16.41 19.85 1.55
C TYR A 20 -16.28 20.03 3.07
N HIS A 21 -16.76 19.07 3.87
CA HIS A 21 -16.78 19.13 5.33
C HIS A 21 -15.49 18.62 5.97
N ALA A 22 -14.81 17.63 5.40
CA ALA A 22 -13.47 17.20 5.83
C ALA A 22 -12.45 18.29 5.55
N ILE A 23 -12.57 19.07 4.46
CA ILE A 23 -11.77 20.29 4.29
C ILE A 23 -12.05 21.26 5.44
N GLY A 24 -13.31 21.45 5.84
CA GLY A 24 -13.68 22.25 7.02
C GLY A 24 -13.09 21.71 8.34
N VAL A 25 -13.14 20.40 8.56
CA VAL A 25 -12.57 19.71 9.74
C VAL A 25 -11.04 19.73 9.72
N LEU A 26 -10.39 19.57 8.55
CA LEU A 26 -8.95 19.66 8.36
C LEU A 26 -8.44 21.10 8.54
N LEU A 27 -9.20 22.10 8.09
CA LEU A 27 -8.93 23.51 8.37
C LEU A 27 -9.04 23.81 9.87
N LEU A 28 -10.06 23.27 10.55
CA LEU A 28 -10.22 23.39 12.01
C LEU A 28 -9.11 22.68 12.80
N ILE A 29 -8.76 21.45 12.43
CA ILE A 29 -7.74 20.65 13.12
C ILE A 29 -6.33 21.18 12.80
N GLY A 30 -6.08 21.58 11.56
CA GLY A 30 -4.77 22.05 11.09
C GLY A 30 -4.43 23.47 11.54
N GLN A 31 -5.39 24.39 11.60
CA GLN A 31 -5.12 25.77 12.04
C GLN A 31 -4.88 25.89 13.55
N LEU A 32 -5.36 24.94 14.36
CA LEU A 32 -5.24 24.98 15.82
C LEU A 32 -3.95 24.33 16.36
N ARG A 33 -3.22 23.57 15.53
CA ARG A 33 -2.14 22.69 16.03
C ARG A 33 -0.74 23.30 16.00
N ASP A 34 -0.46 24.19 15.04
CA ASP A 34 0.92 24.67 14.76
C ASP A 34 1.12 26.18 14.98
N ARG A 35 0.20 26.87 15.65
CA ARG A 35 0.30 28.33 15.86
C ARG A 35 0.35 28.67 17.33
N SER A 36 1.32 29.50 17.72
CA SER A 36 1.21 30.20 18.99
C SER A 36 -0.01 31.16 18.94
N PRO A 37 -0.69 31.42 20.07
CA PRO A 37 -1.82 32.36 20.11
C PRO A 37 -1.48 33.76 19.54
N ALA A 38 -0.20 34.15 19.57
CA ALA A 38 0.29 35.42 19.05
C ALA A 38 0.43 35.44 17.51
N GLU A 39 0.83 34.32 16.89
CA GLU A 39 0.96 34.20 15.42
C GLU A 39 -0.40 34.09 14.73
N ALA A 40 -1.38 33.49 15.39
CA ALA A 40 -2.74 33.37 14.85
C ALA A 40 -3.44 34.75 14.72
N ALA A 41 -3.05 35.73 15.53
CA ALA A 41 -3.68 37.05 15.58
C ALA A 41 -3.19 38.04 14.50
N THR A 42 -2.08 37.76 13.82
CA THR A 42 -1.38 38.76 12.99
C THR A 42 -1.36 38.47 11.49
N GLN A 43 -1.75 37.27 11.04
CA GLN A 43 -1.86 36.96 9.62
C GLN A 43 -3.28 37.17 9.08
N PRO A 44 -3.44 37.82 7.91
CA PRO A 44 -4.74 37.89 7.26
C PRO A 44 -5.21 36.49 6.91
N ILE A 45 -6.39 36.13 7.41
CA ILE A 45 -7.01 34.83 7.13
C ILE A 45 -7.26 34.79 5.62
N ASP A 46 -6.75 33.76 4.95
CA ASP A 46 -6.97 33.55 3.52
C ASP A 46 -8.47 33.61 3.20
N HIS A 47 -8.85 34.51 2.31
CA HIS A 47 -10.24 34.72 1.92
C HIS A 47 -10.88 33.44 1.35
N HIS A 48 -10.09 32.57 0.71
CA HIS A 48 -10.55 31.24 0.29
C HIS A 48 -10.81 30.30 1.47
N ALA A 49 -9.98 30.35 2.51
CA ALA A 49 -10.20 29.59 3.74
C ALA A 49 -11.45 30.08 4.50
N ILE A 50 -11.68 31.41 4.55
CA ILE A 50 -12.91 31.98 5.15
C ILE A 50 -14.14 31.58 4.35
N VAL A 51 -14.12 31.66 3.02
CA VAL A 51 -15.26 31.28 2.19
C VAL A 51 -15.56 29.79 2.31
N ASN A 52 -14.53 28.93 2.31
CA ASN A 52 -14.69 27.49 2.50
C ASN A 52 -15.19 27.15 3.92
N ALA A 53 -14.65 27.80 4.96
CA ALA A 53 -15.10 27.61 6.34
C ALA A 53 -16.53 28.15 6.55
N SER A 54 -16.86 29.31 5.98
CA SER A 54 -18.20 29.92 6.09
C SER A 54 -19.24 29.11 5.31
N SER A 55 -18.89 28.60 4.12
CA SER A 55 -19.75 27.69 3.35
C SER A 55 -19.91 26.34 4.06
N ALA A 56 -18.85 25.82 4.69
CA ALA A 56 -18.91 24.63 5.52
C ALA A 56 -19.81 24.85 6.76
N ILE A 57 -19.72 26.00 7.43
CA ILE A 57 -20.55 26.39 8.58
C ILE A 57 -22.02 26.60 8.16
N TYR A 58 -22.28 27.26 7.02
CA TYR A 58 -23.62 27.43 6.46
C TYR A 58 -24.24 26.10 6.00
N SER A 59 -23.44 25.16 5.54
CA SER A 59 -23.88 23.80 5.24
C SER A 59 -24.02 22.95 6.51
N ALA A 60 -23.29 23.28 7.59
CA ALA A 60 -23.37 22.61 8.89
C ALA A 60 -24.67 22.88 9.64
N THR A 61 -25.26 24.06 9.45
CA THR A 61 -26.58 24.38 10.01
C THR A 61 -27.71 23.65 9.28
N ALA A 62 -27.49 23.19 8.05
CA ALA A 62 -28.47 22.40 7.29
C ALA A 62 -28.38 20.89 7.57
N ASP A 63 -27.24 20.36 8.03
CA ASP A 63 -27.10 18.92 8.32
C ASP A 63 -26.13 18.60 9.47
N ILE A 64 -26.55 18.96 10.69
CA ILE A 64 -25.80 18.72 11.94
C ILE A 64 -25.45 17.23 12.17
N HIS A 65 -26.28 16.31 11.67
CA HIS A 65 -26.07 14.87 11.83
C HIS A 65 -24.83 14.37 11.08
N GLN A 66 -24.53 14.96 9.93
CA GLN A 66 -23.33 14.62 9.17
C GLN A 66 -22.06 15.11 9.85
N TRP A 67 -22.06 16.33 10.40
CA TRP A 67 -20.94 16.87 11.15
C TRP A 67 -20.61 16.04 12.38
N ILE A 68 -21.63 15.53 13.08
CA ILE A 68 -21.43 14.62 14.21
C ILE A 68 -20.63 13.38 13.78
N SER A 69 -20.86 12.84 12.58
CA SER A 69 -20.13 11.66 12.10
C SER A 69 -18.66 11.97 11.78
N CYS A 70 -18.40 13.10 11.12
CA CYS A 70 -17.04 13.57 10.86
C CYS A 70 -16.26 13.88 12.15
N LEU A 71 -16.90 14.54 13.12
CA LEU A 71 -16.32 14.84 14.43
C LEU A 71 -16.05 13.56 15.23
N LYS A 72 -16.96 12.59 15.21
CA LYS A 72 -16.74 11.27 15.83
C LYS A 72 -15.55 10.54 15.21
N LEU A 73 -15.42 10.57 13.88
CA LEU A 73 -14.27 9.97 13.20
C LEU A 73 -12.96 10.67 13.59
N ALA A 74 -12.93 12.01 13.57
CA ALA A 74 -11.75 12.78 13.95
C ALA A 74 -11.35 12.55 15.41
N ALA A 75 -12.32 12.52 16.34
CA ALA A 75 -12.10 12.22 17.74
C ALA A 75 -11.58 10.79 17.95
N TRP A 76 -12.16 9.80 17.25
CA TRP A 76 -11.70 8.42 17.29
C TRP A 76 -10.27 8.28 16.77
N LEU A 77 -9.95 8.88 15.62
CA LEU A 77 -8.59 8.90 15.07
C LEU A 77 -7.62 9.54 16.05
N THR A 78 -7.97 10.68 16.64
CA THR A 78 -7.13 11.37 17.62
C THR A 78 -6.84 10.48 18.84
N GLY A 79 -7.87 9.81 19.37
CA GLY A 79 -7.70 8.85 20.46
C GLY A 79 -6.78 7.68 20.10
N ARG A 80 -6.92 7.10 18.90
CA ARG A 80 -6.08 5.98 18.44
C ARG A 80 -4.65 6.37 18.19
N PHE A 81 -4.43 7.53 17.55
CA PHE A 81 -3.08 8.05 17.40
C PHE A 81 -2.45 8.32 18.77
N ALA A 82 -3.17 8.92 19.73
CA ALA A 82 -2.63 9.16 21.07
C ALA A 82 -2.26 7.87 21.82
N GLU A 83 -3.08 6.82 21.72
CA GLU A 83 -2.80 5.51 22.33
C GLU A 83 -1.54 4.85 21.76
N LEU A 84 -1.30 5.03 20.46
CA LEU A 84 -0.29 4.27 19.72
C LEU A 84 0.96 5.08 19.35
N HIS A 85 0.95 6.41 19.54
CA HIS A 85 2.02 7.32 19.10
C HIS A 85 3.40 6.94 19.65
N ASN A 86 3.45 6.42 20.88
CA ASN A 86 4.71 6.05 21.52
C ASN A 86 5.27 4.69 21.06
N ARG A 87 4.53 3.94 20.23
CA ARG A 87 4.91 2.58 19.84
C ARG A 87 5.44 2.50 18.42
N GLN A 88 5.05 3.42 17.54
CA GLN A 88 5.24 3.27 16.09
C GLN A 88 5.42 4.58 15.34
N PRO A 89 6.13 4.57 14.19
CA PRO A 89 6.36 5.76 13.38
C PRO A 89 5.08 6.35 12.74
N GLY A 90 3.99 5.56 12.69
CA GLY A 90 2.68 5.97 12.21
C GLY A 90 1.85 4.76 11.77
N PHE A 91 0.86 4.99 10.91
CA PHE A 91 -0.09 3.98 10.48
C PHE A 91 -0.23 3.95 8.96
N PHE A 92 -0.54 2.77 8.45
CA PHE A 92 -1.21 2.61 7.18
C PHE A 92 -2.72 2.51 7.41
N PHE A 93 -3.54 2.96 6.47
CA PHE A 93 -4.98 2.75 6.57
C PHE A 93 -5.61 2.40 5.24
N ARG A 94 -6.80 1.81 5.33
CA ARG A 94 -7.64 1.42 4.20
C ARG A 94 -9.11 1.45 4.61
N LEU A 95 -9.99 1.46 3.61
CA LEU A 95 -11.39 1.13 3.83
C LEU A 95 -11.60 -0.39 3.69
N SER A 96 -12.87 -0.81 3.60
CA SER A 96 -13.25 -2.22 3.56
C SER A 96 -12.50 -3.02 2.50
N THR A 97 -12.28 -2.45 1.31
CA THR A 97 -11.75 -3.18 0.15
C THR A 97 -10.52 -2.55 -0.48
N ARG A 98 -10.35 -1.23 -0.42
CA ARG A 98 -9.27 -0.54 -1.11
C ARG A 98 -8.41 0.30 -0.17
N SER A 99 -7.18 0.51 -0.60
CA SER A 99 -6.21 1.40 0.04
C SER A 99 -6.02 2.67 -0.80
N PRO A 100 -5.69 3.84 -0.20
CA PRO A 100 -5.62 5.13 -0.89
C PRO A 100 -4.32 5.32 -1.70
N LYS A 101 -3.86 4.29 -2.41
CA LYS A 101 -2.56 4.30 -3.13
C LYS A 101 -2.46 5.43 -4.16
N ASP A 102 -3.59 5.87 -4.73
CA ASP A 102 -3.68 6.96 -5.68
C ASP A 102 -3.59 8.36 -5.04
N ALA A 103 -3.99 8.50 -3.77
CA ALA A 103 -3.92 9.79 -3.05
C ALA A 103 -2.49 10.16 -2.66
N ALA A 104 -1.62 9.17 -2.48
CA ALA A 104 -0.23 9.40 -2.08
C ALA A 104 0.54 10.31 -3.06
N MET A 105 0.25 10.21 -4.35
CA MET A 105 0.87 11.03 -5.41
C MET A 105 0.44 12.50 -5.37
N ASN A 106 -0.69 12.80 -4.72
CA ASN A 106 -1.22 14.16 -4.61
C ASN A 106 -0.72 14.88 -3.35
N ARG A 107 0.03 14.20 -2.48
CA ARG A 107 0.52 14.78 -1.22
C ARG A 107 1.60 15.82 -1.47
N THR A 108 1.56 16.89 -0.67
CA THR A 108 2.64 17.88 -0.62
C THR A 108 3.97 17.19 -0.32
N GLY A 109 4.98 17.48 -1.13
CA GLY A 109 6.32 16.90 -1.00
C GLY A 109 6.53 15.58 -1.77
N PHE A 110 5.50 15.00 -2.40
CA PHE A 110 5.65 13.78 -3.19
C PHE A 110 6.78 13.87 -4.22
N SER A 111 6.76 14.88 -5.10
CA SER A 111 7.78 15.05 -6.13
C SER A 111 9.19 15.26 -5.56
N ALA A 112 9.32 15.91 -4.41
CA ALA A 112 10.61 16.09 -3.75
C ALA A 112 11.16 14.76 -3.22
N THR A 113 10.29 13.94 -2.60
CA THR A 113 10.60 12.57 -2.16
C THR A 113 10.99 11.68 -3.33
N GLU A 114 10.18 11.66 -4.40
CA GLU A 114 10.43 10.90 -5.63
C GLU A 114 11.79 11.27 -6.24
N GLN A 115 12.08 12.57 -6.40
CA GLN A 115 13.36 13.03 -6.93
C GLN A 115 14.54 12.63 -6.03
N ALA A 116 14.37 12.68 -4.70
CA ALA A 116 15.41 12.28 -3.76
C ALA A 116 15.70 10.79 -3.86
N ILE A 117 14.67 9.95 -3.90
CA ILE A 117 14.79 8.51 -4.12
C ILE A 117 15.44 8.24 -5.48
N GLY A 118 14.97 8.89 -6.54
CA GLY A 118 15.49 8.75 -7.89
C GLY A 118 16.97 9.10 -7.99
N ARG A 119 17.46 10.14 -7.29
CA ARG A 119 18.90 10.45 -7.23
C ARG A 119 19.73 9.31 -6.62
N LEU A 120 19.22 8.67 -5.56
CA LEU A 120 19.91 7.54 -4.92
C LEU A 120 19.89 6.31 -5.83
N LEU A 121 18.73 6.00 -6.42
CA LEU A 121 18.59 4.89 -7.36
C LEU A 121 19.48 5.06 -8.59
N ARG A 122 19.58 6.25 -9.20
CA ARG A 122 20.50 6.49 -10.34
C ARG A 122 21.96 6.17 -10.04
N ARG A 123 22.38 6.29 -8.78
CA ARG A 123 23.74 5.94 -8.38
C ARG A 123 23.94 4.44 -8.20
N TYR A 124 22.92 3.71 -7.79
CA TYR A 124 23.02 2.26 -7.56
C TYR A 124 22.59 1.39 -8.72
N TYR A 125 21.53 1.75 -9.43
CA TYR A 125 20.91 0.92 -10.46
C TYR A 125 21.89 0.53 -11.57
N PRO A 126 22.69 1.47 -12.13
CA PRO A 126 23.71 1.13 -13.13
C PRO A 126 24.79 0.21 -12.56
N VAL A 127 25.24 0.46 -11.33
CA VAL A 127 26.27 -0.35 -10.65
C VAL A 127 25.76 -1.77 -10.38
N ALA A 128 24.52 -1.89 -9.89
CA ALA A 128 23.88 -3.17 -9.61
C ALA A 128 23.68 -4.02 -10.86
N LEU A 129 23.61 -3.39 -12.03
CA LEU A 129 23.43 -4.05 -13.31
C LEU A 129 24.70 -4.19 -14.13
N GLY A 130 25.82 -3.59 -13.72
CA GLY A 130 27.00 -3.48 -14.58
C GLY A 130 26.73 -2.74 -15.89
N LEU A 131 25.75 -1.83 -15.91
CA LEU A 131 25.32 -1.12 -17.11
C LEU A 131 25.76 0.34 -17.11
N GLU A 132 25.90 0.89 -18.31
CA GLU A 132 25.93 2.33 -18.50
C GLU A 132 24.52 2.93 -18.33
N ALA A 133 24.48 4.22 -17.98
CA ALA A 133 23.24 4.97 -17.91
C ALA A 133 22.55 4.99 -19.29
N SER A 134 21.33 4.47 -19.36
CA SER A 134 20.53 4.40 -20.59
C SER A 134 19.09 4.87 -20.34
N ALA A 135 18.35 5.19 -21.41
CA ALA A 135 16.95 5.59 -21.30
C ALA A 135 16.05 4.50 -20.65
N SER A 136 16.39 3.23 -20.87
CA SER A 136 15.69 2.10 -20.22
C SER A 136 15.92 2.10 -18.71
N VAL A 137 17.18 2.25 -18.28
CA VAL A 137 17.54 2.37 -16.86
C VAL A 137 16.81 3.55 -16.20
N GLU A 138 16.78 4.71 -16.85
CA GLU A 138 16.06 5.88 -16.32
C GLU A 138 14.55 5.64 -16.19
N THR A 139 13.95 4.91 -17.12
CA THR A 139 12.52 4.55 -17.05
C THR A 139 12.25 3.68 -15.82
N HIS A 140 13.06 2.65 -15.58
CA HIS A 140 12.91 1.79 -14.42
C HIS A 140 13.18 2.52 -13.10
N VAL A 141 14.23 3.36 -13.06
CA VAL A 141 14.51 4.21 -11.89
C VAL A 141 13.33 5.13 -11.60
N GLY A 142 12.73 5.74 -12.63
CA GLY A 142 11.51 6.54 -12.50
C GLY A 142 10.37 5.75 -11.87
N GLN A 143 10.02 4.59 -12.44
CA GLN A 143 8.94 3.72 -11.94
C GLN A 143 9.15 3.30 -10.48
N VAL A 144 10.36 2.83 -10.13
CA VAL A 144 10.68 2.39 -8.77
C VAL A 144 10.67 3.58 -7.81
N SER A 145 11.21 4.75 -8.21
CA SER A 145 11.22 5.95 -7.38
C SER A 145 9.81 6.47 -7.07
N GLN A 146 8.93 6.49 -8.08
CA GLN A 146 7.54 6.90 -7.94
C GLN A 146 6.80 5.96 -6.98
N HIS A 147 7.00 4.66 -7.12
CA HIS A 147 6.35 3.66 -6.28
C HIS A 147 6.83 3.76 -4.81
N LEU A 148 8.13 3.88 -4.58
CA LEU A 148 8.69 4.04 -3.24
C LEU A 148 8.24 5.36 -2.58
N ALA A 149 8.20 6.45 -3.35
CA ALA A 149 7.65 7.71 -2.86
C ALA A 149 6.17 7.54 -2.48
N ALA A 150 5.37 6.84 -3.28
CA ALA A 150 3.98 6.59 -2.96
C ALA A 150 3.82 5.80 -1.66
N ILE A 151 4.65 4.78 -1.43
CA ILE A 151 4.67 4.05 -0.15
C ILE A 151 4.98 5.00 1.00
N GLN A 152 6.06 5.78 0.95
CA GLN A 152 6.38 6.71 2.04
C GLN A 152 5.25 7.70 2.33
N HIS A 153 4.54 8.15 1.28
CA HIS A 153 3.43 9.09 1.39
C HIS A 153 2.11 8.44 1.84
N LEU A 154 2.03 7.11 1.90
CA LEU A 154 0.92 6.37 2.53
C LEU A 154 1.04 6.28 4.06
N LEU A 155 2.20 6.61 4.63
CA LEU A 155 2.38 6.71 6.07
C LEU A 155 1.57 7.90 6.62
N ALA A 156 0.56 7.58 7.42
CA ALA A 156 -0.20 8.55 8.20
C ALA A 156 0.43 8.70 9.59
N ARG A 157 0.96 9.88 9.89
CA ARG A 157 1.57 10.22 11.19
C ARG A 157 0.63 10.96 12.12
N THR A 158 -0.44 11.50 11.55
CA THR A 158 -1.48 12.23 12.28
C THR A 158 -2.88 11.83 11.79
N PRO A 159 -3.92 12.09 12.61
CA PRO A 159 -5.31 11.99 12.15
C PRO A 159 -5.60 12.78 10.88
N ALA A 160 -4.96 13.96 10.73
CA ALA A 160 -5.10 14.80 9.55
C ALA A 160 -4.58 14.10 8.28
N ASP A 161 -3.46 13.38 8.36
CA ASP A 161 -2.94 12.61 7.22
C ASP A 161 -3.96 11.57 6.73
N VAL A 162 -4.62 10.87 7.66
CA VAL A 162 -5.66 9.87 7.33
C VAL A 162 -6.82 10.53 6.60
N LEU A 163 -7.32 11.65 7.13
CA LEU A 163 -8.43 12.37 6.52
C LEU A 163 -8.06 12.92 5.14
N THR A 164 -6.87 13.48 4.96
CA THR A 164 -6.38 13.97 3.67
C THR A 164 -6.32 12.84 2.64
N LEU A 165 -5.66 11.72 2.98
CA LEU A 165 -5.56 10.55 2.09
C LEU A 165 -6.94 9.94 1.79
N LEU A 166 -7.88 10.00 2.74
CA LEU A 166 -9.25 9.50 2.55
C LEU A 166 -9.99 10.36 1.52
N VAL A 167 -9.90 11.69 1.65
CA VAL A 167 -10.58 12.67 0.80
C VAL A 167 -10.02 12.70 -0.62
N ASP A 168 -8.70 12.52 -0.75
CA ASP A 168 -8.00 12.64 -2.03
C ASP A 168 -8.00 11.35 -2.85
N SER A 169 -8.40 10.21 -2.27
CA SER A 169 -8.42 8.92 -2.95
C SER A 169 -9.70 8.73 -3.76
N LYS A 170 -9.54 8.60 -5.08
CA LYS A 170 -10.59 8.16 -6.00
C LYS A 170 -10.90 6.68 -5.78
N ARG A 171 -9.90 5.86 -5.41
CA ARG A 171 -10.11 4.45 -5.09
C ARG A 171 -11.06 4.26 -3.91
N LEU A 172 -10.88 5.05 -2.85
CA LEU A 172 -11.77 5.00 -1.68
C LEU A 172 -13.15 5.57 -1.98
N MET A 173 -13.26 6.54 -2.89
CA MET A 173 -14.55 7.00 -3.40
C MET A 173 -15.35 5.88 -4.07
N TYR A 174 -14.70 4.98 -4.83
CA TYR A 174 -15.37 3.81 -5.38
C TYR A 174 -15.87 2.85 -4.29
N ASP A 175 -15.09 2.62 -3.23
CA ASP A 175 -15.54 1.81 -2.08
C ASP A 175 -16.83 2.39 -1.49
N VAL A 176 -16.89 3.70 -1.30
CA VAL A 176 -18.06 4.35 -0.70
C VAL A 176 -19.26 4.31 -1.64
N ARG A 177 -19.07 4.61 -2.94
CA ARG A 177 -20.15 4.58 -3.93
C ARG A 177 -20.70 3.17 -4.15
N GLU A 178 -19.83 2.17 -4.23
CA GLU A 178 -20.26 0.77 -4.34
C GLU A 178 -21.03 0.34 -3.09
N ASN A 179 -20.59 0.75 -1.91
CA ASN A 179 -21.29 0.50 -0.64
C ASN A 179 -22.69 1.15 -0.61
N GLU A 180 -22.80 2.39 -1.10
CA GLU A 180 -24.07 3.12 -1.24
C GLU A 180 -25.02 2.42 -2.23
N LEU A 181 -24.55 2.06 -3.42
CA LEU A 181 -25.35 1.34 -4.42
C LEU A 181 -25.85 -0.02 -3.91
N LEU A 182 -24.99 -0.76 -3.20
CA LEU A 182 -25.39 -2.04 -2.59
C LEU A 182 -26.42 -1.86 -1.47
N TRP A 183 -26.31 -0.76 -0.71
CA TRP A 183 -27.29 -0.37 0.32
C TRP A 183 -28.64 -0.05 -0.30
N GLU A 184 -28.68 0.81 -1.32
CA GLU A 184 -29.90 1.19 -2.04
C GLU A 184 -30.59 -0.01 -2.70
N ALA A 185 -29.81 -0.92 -3.29
CA ALA A 185 -30.31 -2.13 -3.94
C ALA A 185 -30.91 -3.16 -2.95
N ARG A 186 -30.79 -2.94 -1.63
CA ARG A 186 -31.19 -3.89 -0.56
C ARG A 186 -30.70 -5.32 -0.81
N HIS A 187 -29.54 -5.46 -1.48
CA HIS A 187 -29.06 -6.74 -1.97
C HIS A 187 -28.94 -7.74 -0.79
N PRO A 188 -29.40 -9.00 -0.89
CA PRO A 188 -29.41 -9.93 0.26
C PRO A 188 -28.05 -10.15 0.91
N TRP A 189 -26.97 -10.26 0.10
CA TRP A 189 -25.59 -10.30 0.63
C TRP A 189 -25.21 -9.01 1.37
N TYR A 190 -25.79 -7.90 0.94
CA TYR A 190 -25.58 -6.63 1.57
C TYR A 190 -26.40 -6.48 2.85
N GLN A 191 -27.55 -7.13 3.03
CA GLN A 191 -28.23 -7.12 4.33
C GLN A 191 -27.37 -7.76 5.44
N SER A 192 -26.65 -8.85 5.13
CA SER A 192 -25.64 -9.39 6.06
C SER A 192 -24.40 -8.50 6.24
N LEU A 193 -24.01 -7.73 5.22
CA LEU A 193 -22.91 -6.74 5.32
C LEU A 193 -23.36 -5.38 5.87
N SER A 194 -24.65 -5.09 5.86
CA SER A 194 -25.25 -3.83 6.31
C SER A 194 -25.13 -3.72 7.82
N ASP A 195 -25.11 -4.88 8.50
CA ASP A 195 -24.69 -5.06 9.88
C ASP A 195 -23.18 -4.86 10.12
N SER A 196 -22.36 -4.72 9.08
CA SER A 196 -20.92 -4.44 9.19
C SER A 196 -20.50 -3.03 8.72
N GLY A 197 -21.29 -2.36 7.86
CA GLY A 197 -20.99 -1.00 7.38
C GLY A 197 -19.66 -0.87 6.63
N LEU A 198 -19.27 0.36 6.30
CA LEU A 198 -17.92 0.62 5.78
C LEU A 198 -16.92 0.58 6.93
N LEU A 199 -15.84 -0.18 6.79
CA LEU A 199 -14.83 -0.34 7.82
C LEU A 199 -13.64 0.54 7.51
N LEU A 200 -13.26 1.39 8.46
CA LEU A 200 -11.94 2.03 8.46
C LEU A 200 -10.99 1.18 9.29
N ALA A 201 -9.97 0.63 8.64
CA ALA A 201 -8.93 -0.14 9.29
C ALA A 201 -7.65 0.70 9.40
N LEU A 202 -7.16 0.88 10.63
CA LEU A 202 -5.82 1.37 10.90
C LEU A 202 -4.91 0.16 11.13
N ARG A 203 -3.76 0.15 10.47
CA ARG A 203 -2.74 -0.86 10.62
C ARG A 203 -1.43 -0.21 10.99
N GLU A 204 -0.70 -0.91 11.83
CA GLU A 204 0.67 -0.59 12.17
C GLU A 204 1.49 -0.37 10.90
N TRP A 205 2.25 0.73 10.83
CA TRP A 205 3.07 1.00 9.66
C TRP A 205 4.20 -0.04 9.59
N GLN A 206 4.26 -0.74 8.48
CA GLN A 206 5.35 -1.65 8.18
C GLN A 206 5.98 -1.24 6.86
N PRO A 207 7.29 -0.89 6.84
CA PRO A 207 8.00 -0.57 5.61
C PRO A 207 8.22 -1.85 4.80
N ILE A 208 7.20 -2.27 4.04
CA ILE A 208 7.28 -3.43 3.17
C ILE A 208 7.99 -3.01 1.90
N CYS A 209 9.08 -3.71 1.59
CA CYS A 209 9.81 -3.50 0.36
C CYS A 209 9.00 -4.08 -0.83
N PRO A 210 8.72 -3.30 -1.89
CA PRO A 210 8.00 -3.77 -3.07
C PRO A 210 8.53 -5.05 -3.72
N ASP A 211 9.85 -5.26 -3.65
CA ASP A 211 10.50 -6.45 -4.20
C ASP A 211 10.33 -7.70 -3.32
N LEU A 212 9.65 -7.55 -2.18
CA LEU A 212 9.29 -8.59 -1.23
C LEU A 212 7.78 -8.82 -1.16
N GLU A 213 7.00 -8.33 -2.13
CA GLU A 213 5.54 -8.50 -2.16
C GLU A 213 5.09 -9.29 -3.39
N LEU A 214 4.41 -10.42 -3.14
CA LEU A 214 3.82 -11.27 -4.16
C LEU A 214 2.29 -11.21 -4.12
N ARG A 215 1.68 -11.36 -5.28
CA ARG A 215 0.26 -11.58 -5.49
C ARG A 215 0.01 -13.02 -5.87
N LEU A 216 -0.87 -13.69 -5.15
CA LEU A 216 -1.30 -15.07 -5.39
C LEU A 216 -2.74 -15.05 -5.89
N PHE A 217 -2.99 -15.73 -7.00
CA PHE A 217 -4.32 -15.98 -7.54
C PHE A 217 -4.78 -17.35 -7.06
N VAL A 218 -5.89 -17.39 -6.34
CA VAL A 218 -6.44 -18.61 -5.72
C VAL A 218 -7.80 -18.91 -6.33
N ARG A 219 -7.94 -20.11 -6.88
CA ARG A 219 -9.20 -20.64 -7.43
C ARG A 219 -9.50 -22.01 -6.84
N SER A 220 -10.73 -22.23 -6.40
CA SER A 220 -11.20 -23.48 -5.79
C SER A 220 -10.29 -23.96 -4.64
N GLY A 221 -9.75 -23.01 -3.88
CA GLY A 221 -8.86 -23.27 -2.74
C GLY A 221 -7.45 -23.71 -3.12
N VAL A 222 -7.02 -23.49 -4.37
CA VAL A 222 -5.69 -23.82 -4.89
C VAL A 222 -5.06 -22.57 -5.52
N VAL A 223 -3.76 -22.35 -5.31
CA VAL A 223 -3.02 -21.27 -5.98
C VAL A 223 -2.82 -21.66 -7.44
N THR A 224 -3.21 -20.81 -8.38
CA THR A 224 -3.08 -21.05 -9.84
C THR A 224 -2.05 -20.15 -10.50
N ALA A 225 -1.81 -18.96 -9.95
CA ALA A 225 -0.81 -18.04 -10.50
C ALA A 225 -0.18 -17.16 -9.42
N ILE A 226 1.05 -16.71 -9.67
CA ILE A 226 1.84 -15.88 -8.76
C ILE A 226 2.61 -14.82 -9.57
N CYS A 227 2.65 -13.58 -9.09
CA CYS A 227 3.53 -12.55 -9.62
C CYS A 227 3.93 -11.52 -8.55
N PRO A 228 4.96 -10.69 -8.76
CA PRO A 228 5.17 -9.51 -7.94
C PRO A 228 3.93 -8.59 -7.93
N THR A 229 3.58 -8.00 -6.79
CA THR A 229 2.45 -7.07 -6.71
C THR A 229 2.67 -5.83 -7.59
N VAL A 230 3.92 -5.38 -7.69
CA VAL A 230 4.35 -4.23 -8.50
C VAL A 230 4.92 -4.71 -9.83
N ALA A 231 4.04 -5.24 -10.67
CA ALA A 231 4.34 -5.91 -11.95
C ALA A 231 5.07 -5.04 -12.99
N TYR A 232 5.04 -3.72 -12.86
CA TYR A 232 5.70 -2.79 -13.80
C TYR A 232 7.10 -2.38 -13.35
N CYS A 233 7.52 -2.75 -12.12
CA CYS A 233 8.86 -2.50 -11.64
C CYS A 233 9.75 -3.70 -11.90
N VAL A 234 11.00 -3.42 -12.24
CA VAL A 234 12.06 -4.40 -12.33
C VAL A 234 12.99 -4.18 -11.13
N PHE A 235 13.48 -5.26 -10.53
CA PHE A 235 14.36 -5.18 -9.36
C PHE A 235 15.68 -5.91 -9.70
N PRO A 236 16.72 -5.19 -10.17
CA PRO A 236 18.00 -5.74 -10.64
C PRO A 236 18.63 -6.79 -9.75
N TRP A 237 18.50 -6.59 -8.45
CA TRP A 237 19.10 -7.40 -7.42
C TRP A 237 18.25 -8.61 -7.03
N ARG A 238 17.14 -8.85 -7.73
CA ARG A 238 16.22 -9.96 -7.49
C ARG A 238 16.22 -10.89 -8.71
N PRO A 239 17.10 -11.91 -8.73
CA PRO A 239 17.13 -12.88 -9.83
C PRO A 239 15.86 -13.75 -9.84
N ALA A 240 15.59 -14.41 -10.97
CA ALA A 240 14.46 -15.32 -11.13
C ALA A 240 14.37 -16.38 -10.02
N SER A 241 15.51 -16.99 -9.66
CA SER A 241 15.59 -17.99 -8.59
C SER A 241 15.15 -17.48 -7.22
N ALA A 242 15.36 -16.18 -6.92
CA ALA A 242 14.88 -15.59 -5.67
C ALA A 242 13.35 -15.41 -5.69
N TRP A 243 12.78 -15.03 -6.83
CA TRP A 243 11.32 -14.98 -7.00
C TRP A 243 10.68 -16.36 -6.87
N GLU A 244 11.28 -17.39 -7.46
CA GLU A 244 10.82 -18.78 -7.32
C GLU A 244 10.84 -19.25 -5.86
N ALA A 245 11.93 -18.97 -5.14
CA ALA A 245 12.05 -19.33 -3.73
C ALA A 245 10.95 -18.66 -2.87
N MET A 246 10.70 -17.37 -3.11
CA MET A 246 9.59 -16.65 -2.45
C MET A 246 8.23 -17.22 -2.84
N ALA A 247 8.00 -17.53 -4.12
CA ALA A 247 6.74 -18.08 -4.60
C ALA A 247 6.44 -19.44 -3.95
N ARG A 248 7.43 -20.34 -3.89
CA ARG A 248 7.32 -21.64 -3.19
C ARG A 248 7.03 -21.46 -1.71
N SER A 249 7.70 -20.51 -1.04
CA SER A 249 7.43 -20.18 0.36
C SER A 249 6.00 -19.65 0.57
N ALA A 250 5.51 -18.78 -0.32
CA ALA A 250 4.14 -18.26 -0.27
C ALA A 250 3.09 -19.37 -0.50
N MET A 251 3.34 -20.30 -1.43
CA MET A 251 2.48 -21.47 -1.67
C MET A 251 2.41 -22.38 -0.45
N ALA A 252 3.55 -22.70 0.16
CA ALA A 252 3.60 -23.49 1.39
C ALA A 252 2.84 -22.80 2.52
N TYR A 253 3.04 -21.49 2.70
CA TYR A 253 2.31 -20.70 3.69
C TYR A 253 0.79 -20.69 3.43
N PHE A 254 0.37 -20.56 2.17
CA PHE A 254 -1.03 -20.65 1.81
C PHE A 254 -1.62 -22.01 2.16
N SER A 255 -1.00 -23.10 1.69
CA SER A 255 -1.48 -24.47 1.90
C SER A 255 -1.58 -24.83 3.39
N ASP A 256 -0.53 -24.51 4.13
CA ASP A 256 -0.38 -24.95 5.51
C ASP A 256 -1.16 -24.10 6.52
N VAL A 257 -1.36 -22.81 6.23
CA VAL A 257 -1.86 -21.84 7.22
C VAL A 257 -3.11 -21.13 6.73
N LEU A 258 -3.07 -20.55 5.53
CA LEU A 258 -4.13 -19.65 5.09
C LEU A 258 -5.36 -20.39 4.61
N ARG A 259 -5.20 -21.49 3.87
CA ARG A 259 -6.30 -22.22 3.22
C ARG A 259 -7.40 -22.61 4.19
N ALA A 260 -7.03 -23.10 5.39
CA ALA A 260 -7.99 -23.50 6.42
C ALA A 260 -8.66 -22.31 7.14
N ARG A 261 -8.14 -21.09 6.98
CA ARG A 261 -8.59 -19.87 7.67
C ARG A 261 -9.36 -18.91 6.77
N LEU A 262 -9.22 -19.05 5.46
CA LEU A 262 -9.91 -18.18 4.51
C LEU A 262 -11.39 -18.58 4.39
N PRO A 263 -12.32 -17.62 4.47
CA PRO A 263 -13.75 -17.90 4.34
C PRO A 263 -14.19 -18.14 2.90
N VAL A 264 -13.29 -17.97 1.93
CA VAL A 264 -13.55 -18.05 0.49
C VAL A 264 -12.51 -18.91 -0.21
N ALA A 265 -12.96 -19.72 -1.17
CA ALA A 265 -12.10 -20.58 -1.97
C ALA A 265 -11.49 -19.84 -3.18
N ASP A 266 -12.11 -18.74 -3.61
CA ASP A 266 -11.70 -17.94 -4.76
C ASP A 266 -11.31 -16.55 -4.28
N CYS A 267 -10.02 -16.21 -4.36
CA CYS A 267 -9.53 -14.90 -3.93
C CYS A 267 -8.18 -14.55 -4.57
N ILE A 268 -7.79 -13.29 -4.42
CA ILE A 268 -6.44 -12.82 -4.73
C ILE A 268 -5.80 -12.36 -3.42
N ILE A 269 -4.63 -12.90 -3.10
CA ILE A 269 -3.93 -12.66 -1.83
C ILE A 269 -2.62 -11.94 -2.11
N ASP A 270 -2.44 -10.77 -1.52
CA ASP A 270 -1.14 -10.08 -1.52
C ASP A 270 -0.37 -10.52 -0.26
N VAL A 271 0.83 -11.08 -0.45
CA VAL A 271 1.71 -11.64 0.59
C VAL A 271 3.04 -10.89 0.56
N ALA A 272 3.39 -10.27 1.67
CA ALA A 272 4.69 -9.64 1.87
C ALA A 272 5.64 -10.55 2.65
N PHE A 273 6.93 -10.44 2.38
CA PHE A 273 7.99 -11.09 3.12
C PHE A 273 8.68 -10.07 4.01
N ILE A 274 8.68 -10.31 5.31
CA ILE A 274 9.22 -9.39 6.32
C ILE A 274 10.29 -10.08 7.16
N PRO A 275 11.32 -9.36 7.63
CA PRO A 275 12.31 -9.94 8.53
C PRO A 275 11.66 -10.56 9.78
N GLY A 276 12.05 -11.79 10.11
CA GLY A 276 11.64 -12.46 11.35
C GLY A 276 12.54 -12.07 12.52
N MET A 277 11.96 -11.82 13.70
CA MET A 277 12.67 -12.04 14.95
C MET A 277 12.36 -13.49 15.35
N ASP A 278 13.32 -14.38 15.12
CA ASP A 278 13.26 -15.74 15.65
C ASP A 278 13.17 -15.63 17.17
N GLU A 279 12.06 -16.07 17.77
CA GLU A 279 12.19 -16.69 19.10
C GLU A 279 11.31 -17.95 19.27
N ASP A 280 10.05 -18.07 18.79
CA ASP A 280 9.25 -19.18 19.35
C ASP A 280 8.07 -19.83 18.57
N SER A 281 7.94 -19.70 17.24
CA SER A 281 6.91 -20.52 16.57
C SER A 281 7.21 -20.87 15.11
N ALA A 282 7.43 -22.17 14.88
CA ALA A 282 7.51 -22.85 13.58
C ALA A 282 8.70 -22.44 12.67
N ALA A 283 9.89 -22.95 13.03
CA ALA A 283 11.15 -22.88 12.29
C ALA A 283 11.16 -23.49 10.86
N SER A 284 10.02 -23.66 10.19
CA SER A 284 9.91 -24.39 8.92
C SER A 284 9.43 -23.55 7.73
N ARG A 285 9.23 -22.24 7.88
CA ARG A 285 8.58 -21.42 6.84
C ARG A 285 9.28 -20.10 6.52
N THR A 286 10.54 -19.99 6.91
CA THR A 286 11.39 -18.86 6.54
C THR A 286 11.94 -19.08 5.14
N VAL A 287 11.95 -18.04 4.32
CA VAL A 287 12.77 -18.01 3.10
C VAL A 287 14.03 -17.24 3.43
N HIS A 288 15.18 -17.87 3.18
CA HIS A 288 16.47 -17.23 3.34
C HIS A 288 16.81 -16.56 2.01
N LEU A 289 16.81 -15.22 1.99
CA LEU A 289 17.24 -14.46 0.83
C LEU A 289 18.53 -13.73 1.18
N SER A 290 19.48 -13.74 0.24
CA SER A 290 20.63 -12.83 0.32
C SER A 290 20.09 -11.40 0.32
N ALA A 291 20.40 -10.63 1.38
CA ALA A 291 20.00 -9.24 1.46
C ALA A 291 20.90 -8.41 0.54
N SER A 292 20.44 -8.27 -0.69
CA SER A 292 21.15 -7.52 -1.71
C SER A 292 21.34 -6.05 -1.29
N PRO A 293 22.38 -5.37 -1.80
CA PRO A 293 22.55 -3.93 -1.63
C PRO A 293 21.29 -3.12 -1.99
N GLY A 294 20.58 -3.52 -3.05
CA GLY A 294 19.34 -2.87 -3.45
C GLY A 294 18.22 -3.00 -2.42
N HIS A 295 18.06 -4.19 -1.81
CA HIS A 295 17.07 -4.38 -0.73
C HIS A 295 17.39 -3.53 0.51
N GLN A 296 18.68 -3.42 0.87
CA GLN A 296 19.12 -2.54 1.97
C GLN A 296 18.80 -1.07 1.69
N LEU A 297 19.12 -0.61 0.47
CA LEU A 297 18.80 0.75 0.05
C LEU A 297 17.31 1.02 0.16
N MET A 298 16.46 0.10 -0.31
CA MET A 298 15.01 0.27 -0.22
C MET A 298 14.52 0.29 1.23
N SER A 299 15.07 -0.56 2.09
CA SER A 299 14.74 -0.57 3.52
C SER A 299 15.11 0.76 4.18
N LEU A 300 16.34 1.25 3.93
CA LEU A 300 16.80 2.56 4.41
C LEU A 300 15.92 3.71 3.90
N LEU A 301 15.51 3.65 2.63
CA LEU A 301 14.60 4.63 2.05
C LEU A 301 13.23 4.58 2.75
N LEU A 302 12.72 3.41 3.12
CA LEU A 302 11.40 3.30 3.76
C LEU A 302 11.40 3.62 5.26
N GLU A 303 12.52 3.40 5.95
CA GLU A 303 12.69 3.69 7.38
C GLU A 303 12.97 5.18 7.65
N GLY A 304 13.78 5.81 6.79
CA GLY A 304 14.12 7.22 6.88
C GLY A 304 13.00 8.09 6.31
N GLY A 305 12.21 8.75 7.17
CA GLY A 305 11.23 9.76 6.76
C GLY A 305 11.81 10.94 5.94
N SER A 306 13.13 11.01 5.84
CA SER A 306 13.90 11.87 4.93
C SER A 306 14.90 10.99 4.20
N ALA A 307 14.94 11.08 2.86
CA ALA A 307 15.90 10.32 2.06
C ALA A 307 17.34 10.65 2.53
N PRO A 308 18.18 9.63 2.82
CA PRO A 308 19.56 9.85 3.24
C PRO A 308 20.31 10.66 2.16
N THR A 309 21.01 11.71 2.59
CA THR A 309 21.80 12.56 1.69
C THR A 309 23.09 11.88 1.22
N THR A 310 23.57 10.91 1.99
CA THR A 310 24.78 10.15 1.68
C THR A 310 24.48 8.67 1.78
N LEU A 311 24.92 7.93 0.77
CA LEU A 311 24.91 6.49 0.80
C LEU A 311 25.99 5.98 1.76
N PRO A 312 25.73 4.88 2.50
CA PRO A 312 26.79 4.16 3.17
C PRO A 312 27.91 3.89 2.17
N ALA A 313 29.15 4.22 2.53
CA ALA A 313 30.31 4.12 1.63
C ALA A 313 30.47 2.71 1.04
N GLU A 314 30.03 1.69 1.78
CA GLU A 314 29.88 0.31 1.31
C GLU A 314 28.57 -0.26 1.87
N LEU A 315 27.70 -0.76 1.00
CA LEU A 315 26.64 -1.67 1.42
C LEU A 315 27.30 -3.03 1.62
N ALA A 316 27.58 -3.38 2.87
CA ALA A 316 28.25 -4.63 3.19
C ALA A 316 27.47 -5.82 2.61
N PRO A 317 28.17 -6.86 2.10
CA PRO A 317 27.52 -8.13 1.78
C PRO A 317 26.87 -8.66 3.05
N LEU A 318 25.54 -8.73 3.05
CA LEU A 318 24.79 -9.16 4.22
C LEU A 318 24.65 -10.68 4.24
N ASN A 319 24.56 -11.19 5.47
CA ASN A 319 24.12 -12.55 5.73
C ASN A 319 22.71 -12.77 5.15
N GLU A 320 22.39 -14.04 4.87
CA GLU A 320 21.02 -14.42 4.53
C GLU A 320 20.05 -13.94 5.60
N VAL A 321 19.00 -13.24 5.18
CA VAL A 321 17.93 -12.78 6.08
C VAL A 321 16.80 -13.78 5.99
N ALA A 322 16.41 -14.32 7.15
CA ALA A 322 15.21 -15.13 7.28
C ALA A 322 13.97 -14.23 7.16
N LEU A 323 13.21 -14.41 6.08
CA LEU A 323 11.98 -13.69 5.84
C LEU A 323 10.77 -14.58 6.11
N ARG A 324 9.76 -14.04 6.79
CA ARG A 324 8.48 -14.70 7.04
C ARG A 324 7.39 -14.09 6.16
N PRO A 325 6.50 -14.92 5.58
CA PRO A 325 5.35 -14.42 4.83
C PRO A 325 4.32 -13.79 5.77
N LEU A 326 3.69 -12.71 5.31
CA LEU A 326 2.64 -11.95 5.96
C LEU A 326 1.54 -11.64 4.94
N VAL A 327 0.28 -11.93 5.27
CA VAL A 327 -0.84 -11.51 4.43
C VAL A 327 -1.02 -10.00 4.56
N VAL A 328 -0.90 -9.29 3.43
CA VAL A 328 -1.14 -7.85 3.31
C VAL A 328 -2.60 -7.60 3.00
N GLU A 329 -3.15 -8.29 2.00
CA GLU A 329 -4.49 -8.02 1.50
C GLU A 329 -5.14 -9.30 0.95
N VAL A 330 -6.46 -9.42 1.11
CA VAL A 330 -7.27 -10.45 0.46
C VAL A 330 -8.36 -9.74 -0.33
N ASN A 331 -8.40 -10.00 -1.62
CA ASN A 331 -9.33 -9.38 -2.56
C ASN A 331 -10.20 -10.45 -3.23
N ALA A 332 -11.33 -10.02 -3.79
CA ALA A 332 -12.19 -10.89 -4.59
C ALA A 332 -11.48 -11.36 -5.86
N PHE A 333 -11.71 -12.60 -6.27
CA PHE A 333 -11.19 -13.12 -7.53
C PHE A 333 -11.96 -12.54 -8.72
N GLY A 334 -11.29 -11.81 -9.62
CA GLY A 334 -11.90 -11.33 -10.87
C GLY A 334 -11.29 -10.04 -11.42
N SER A 335 -11.79 -9.62 -12.57
CA SER A 335 -11.25 -8.52 -13.41
C SER A 335 -11.44 -7.11 -12.85
N LEU A 336 -12.10 -6.96 -11.70
CA LEU A 336 -12.19 -5.67 -11.00
C LEU A 336 -10.86 -5.23 -10.39
N LEU A 337 -9.90 -6.14 -10.27
CA LEU A 337 -8.56 -5.86 -9.77
C LEU A 337 -7.56 -5.76 -10.92
N SER A 338 -6.46 -5.06 -10.65
CA SER A 338 -5.31 -5.03 -11.56
C SER A 338 -4.84 -6.46 -11.85
N ASP A 339 -4.70 -6.70 -13.13
CA ASP A 339 -4.28 -7.93 -13.80
C ASP A 339 -2.78 -8.22 -13.59
N SER A 340 -1.99 -7.22 -13.18
CA SER A 340 -0.57 -7.33 -12.85
C SER A 340 0.27 -7.86 -14.03
N LEU A 341 0.76 -9.10 -13.99
CA LEU A 341 1.46 -9.76 -15.11
C LEU A 341 0.59 -10.81 -15.83
N PHE A 342 -0.66 -10.95 -15.42
CA PHE A 342 -1.65 -11.82 -16.05
C PHE A 342 -2.69 -10.95 -16.75
N CYS A 343 -3.38 -11.49 -17.74
CA CYS A 343 -4.47 -10.85 -18.44
C CYS A 343 -5.70 -11.73 -18.28
N TRP A 344 -6.76 -11.22 -17.64
CA TRP A 344 -7.96 -12.01 -17.32
C TRP A 344 -8.58 -12.75 -18.50
N ASP A 345 -8.55 -12.13 -19.70
CA ASP A 345 -9.12 -12.71 -20.90
C ASP A 345 -8.19 -13.73 -21.57
N LYS A 346 -6.87 -13.46 -21.58
CA LYS A 346 -5.88 -14.32 -22.28
C LYS A 346 -5.42 -15.48 -21.42
N ASP A 347 -5.34 -15.28 -20.11
CA ASP A 347 -4.84 -16.24 -19.14
C ASP A 347 -5.99 -16.91 -18.37
N GLN A 348 -7.22 -16.89 -18.90
CA GLN A 348 -8.39 -17.43 -18.20
C GLN A 348 -8.19 -18.91 -17.83
N ASP A 349 -7.76 -19.74 -18.77
CA ASP A 349 -7.51 -21.15 -18.51
C ASP A 349 -6.46 -21.35 -17.41
N LEU A 350 -5.38 -20.56 -17.47
CA LEU A 350 -4.33 -20.59 -16.44
C LEU A 350 -4.89 -20.21 -15.06
N LEU A 351 -5.57 -19.06 -14.97
CA LEU A 351 -6.08 -18.50 -13.72
C LEU A 351 -7.15 -19.39 -13.08
N TYR A 352 -7.94 -20.12 -13.87
CA TYR A 352 -9.07 -20.93 -13.38
C TYR A 352 -8.73 -22.40 -13.14
N CYS A 353 -7.88 -23.02 -13.96
CA CYS A 353 -7.61 -24.45 -13.89
C CYS A 353 -6.19 -24.86 -14.27
N GLY A 354 -5.30 -23.89 -14.54
CA GLY A 354 -3.95 -24.17 -14.96
C GLY A 354 -3.04 -24.68 -13.85
N PRO A 355 -1.88 -25.23 -14.23
CA PRO A 355 -0.77 -25.46 -13.31
C PRO A 355 -0.31 -24.13 -12.68
N VAL A 356 0.34 -24.20 -11.53
CA VAL A 356 0.78 -22.98 -10.84
C VAL A 356 1.87 -22.30 -11.65
N GLU A 357 1.62 -21.06 -12.09
CA GLU A 357 2.59 -20.30 -12.88
C GLU A 357 3.09 -19.06 -12.12
N LEU A 358 4.41 -18.90 -12.05
CA LEU A 358 5.06 -17.67 -11.63
C LEU A 358 5.42 -16.84 -12.86
N ARG A 359 4.99 -15.57 -12.87
CA ARG A 359 5.52 -14.54 -13.78
C ARG A 359 6.25 -13.47 -13.00
N CYS A 360 7.46 -13.12 -13.39
CA CYS A 360 8.20 -12.00 -12.83
C CYS A 360 9.01 -11.28 -13.92
N ARG A 361 9.28 -9.99 -13.71
CA ARG A 361 10.20 -9.25 -14.59
C ARG A 361 11.62 -9.39 -14.06
N VAL A 362 12.52 -9.78 -14.94
CA VAL A 362 13.96 -9.87 -14.68
C VAL A 362 14.72 -9.16 -15.79
N LEU A 363 15.96 -8.79 -15.49
CA LEU A 363 16.87 -8.27 -16.51
C LEU A 363 17.72 -9.45 -16.96
N GLU A 364 17.59 -9.80 -18.24
CA GLU A 364 18.46 -10.79 -18.86
C GLU A 364 19.64 -10.09 -19.55
N ASP A 365 20.83 -10.62 -19.32
CA ASP A 365 22.03 -10.22 -20.05
C ASP A 365 21.87 -10.59 -21.52
N VAL A 366 21.63 -9.57 -22.36
CA VAL A 366 21.63 -9.74 -23.81
C VAL A 366 23.06 -9.52 -24.30
N PRO A 367 23.73 -10.53 -24.90
CA PRO A 367 25.05 -10.33 -25.47
C PRO A 367 24.98 -9.19 -26.50
N HIS A 368 25.68 -8.08 -26.21
CA HIS A 368 25.79 -6.90 -27.08
C HIS A 368 24.57 -5.94 -27.14
N GLY A 369 23.65 -5.99 -26.16
CA GLY A 369 22.45 -5.14 -26.16
C GLY A 369 22.15 -4.47 -24.82
N LEU A 370 21.22 -3.50 -24.85
CA LEU A 370 20.57 -3.01 -23.64
C LEU A 370 19.78 -4.18 -23.03
N PRO A 371 19.81 -4.39 -21.70
CA PRO A 371 19.06 -5.47 -21.08
C PRO A 371 17.59 -5.28 -21.39
N LEU A 372 16.97 -6.38 -21.81
CA LEU A 372 15.55 -6.43 -22.09
C LEU A 372 14.83 -6.74 -20.80
N ASP A 373 13.86 -5.90 -20.47
CA ASP A 373 12.83 -6.22 -19.49
C ASP A 373 11.99 -7.37 -20.05
N VAL A 374 12.28 -8.57 -19.56
CA VAL A 374 11.61 -9.79 -19.98
C VAL A 374 10.72 -10.33 -18.86
N VAL A 375 9.58 -10.87 -19.26
CA VAL A 375 8.71 -11.61 -18.35
C VAL A 375 9.22 -13.05 -18.29
N HIS A 376 9.90 -13.38 -17.20
CA HIS A 376 10.30 -14.75 -16.89
C HIS A 376 9.08 -15.53 -16.40
N THR A 377 8.86 -16.70 -16.99
CA THR A 377 7.70 -17.55 -16.71
C THR A 377 8.16 -18.92 -16.25
N VAL A 378 7.70 -19.35 -15.07
CA VAL A 378 8.09 -20.64 -14.46
C VAL A 378 6.85 -21.40 -14.01
N GLN A 379 6.75 -22.65 -14.41
CA GLN A 379 5.75 -23.59 -13.90
C GLN A 379 6.26 -24.14 -12.56
N LEU A 380 5.52 -23.88 -11.48
CA LEU A 380 5.84 -24.33 -10.13
C LEU A 380 5.15 -25.67 -9.86
N THR A 381 5.97 -26.68 -9.58
CA THR A 381 5.55 -28.02 -9.13
C THR A 381 5.52 -28.15 -7.62
#